data_AF-A0A9Q3FMT9-F1
#
_entry.id   AF-A0A9Q3FMT9-F1
#
_cell.length_a   1.000
_cell.length_b   1.000
_cell.length_c   1.000
_cell.angle_alpha   90.00
_cell.angle_beta   90.00
_cell.angle_gamma   90.00
#
_symmetry.space_group_name_H-M   'P 1'
#
loop_
_entity.id
_entity.type
_entity.pdbx_description
1 polymer ?
#
loop_
_entity_poly.entity_id
_entity_poly.type
_entity_poly.pdbx_seq_one_letter_code
_entity_poly.pdbx_strand_id
1 'polypeptide(L)'
;MNICAKQLRWMTYLVQELNQKLTLPIIYNDNSSAVIISSQASLNPNTKHIEIKYQYVRNLVLKKLLTIRKVGTNSTIADALTKLLGIQKVADICKKLHL
;
A
#
# COMPACT_ATOMS: atom_id res chain seq x y z
N MET A 1 -5.86 -0.46 2.62
CA MET A 1 -5.20 0.42 1.62
C MET A 1 -5.49 1.90 1.83
N ASN A 2 -6.76 2.34 1.89
CA ASN A 2 -7.10 3.77 2.14
C ASN A 2 -6.43 4.38 3.38
N ILE A 3 -6.51 3.71 4.54
CA ILE A 3 -5.93 4.22 5.79
C ILE A 3 -4.41 4.39 5.63
N CYS A 4 -3.73 3.36 5.10
CA CYS A 4 -2.31 3.40 4.77
C CYS A 4 -1.99 4.57 3.82
N ALA A 5 -2.77 4.79 2.76
CA ALA A 5 -2.55 5.91 1.84
C ALA A 5 -2.74 7.29 2.52
N LYS A 6 -3.71 7.42 3.42
CA LYS A 6 -3.90 8.66 4.21
C LYS A 6 -2.73 8.92 5.15
N GLN A 7 -2.26 7.89 5.86
CA GLN A 7 -1.09 7.99 6.74
C GLN A 7 0.17 8.32 5.94
N LEU A 8 0.39 7.65 4.80
CA LEU A 8 1.52 7.93 3.91
C LEU A 8 1.49 9.36 3.39
N ARG A 9 0.30 9.88 3.07
CA ARG A 9 0.14 11.27 2.63
C ARG A 9 0.47 12.25 3.76
N TRP A 10 0.01 11.97 4.98
CA TRP A 10 0.37 12.77 6.15
C TRP A 10 1.88 12.76 6.41
N MET A 11 2.53 11.60 6.37
CA MET A 11 3.99 11.50 6.50
C MET A 11 4.72 12.25 5.39
N THR A 12 4.21 12.20 4.16
CA THR A 12 4.79 12.95 3.03
C THR A 12 4.78 14.45 3.31
N TYR A 13 3.67 14.98 3.82
CA TYR A 13 3.59 16.39 4.20
C TYR A 13 4.54 16.74 5.34
N LEU A 14 4.61 15.90 6.37
CA LEU A 14 5.54 16.11 7.48
C LEU A 14 7.00 16.18 7.00
N VAL A 15 7.42 15.26 6.14
CA VAL A 15 8.79 15.27 5.59
C VAL A 15 9.05 16.51 4.73
N GLN A 16 8.04 16.98 3.98
CA GLN A 16 8.13 18.21 3.20
C GLN A 16 8.25 19.45 4.08
N GLU A 17 7.53 19.52 5.21
CA GLU A 17 7.66 20.61 6.19
C GLU A 17 9.05 20.65 6.83
N LEU A 18 9.70 19.50 6.97
CA LEU A 18 11.09 19.39 7.44
C LEU A 18 12.13 19.72 6.35
N ASN A 19 11.70 20.24 5.20
CA ASN A 19 12.53 20.56 4.03
C ASN A 19 13.36 19.38 3.49
N GLN A 20 12.89 18.15 3.71
CA GLN A 20 13.55 16.94 3.22
C GLN A 20 12.98 16.51 1.87
N LYS A 21 13.85 16.04 0.98
CA LYS A 21 13.43 15.47 -0.30
C LYS A 21 12.87 14.07 -0.08
N LEU A 22 11.64 13.84 -0.54
CA LEU A 22 11.02 12.53 -0.53
C LEU A 22 10.95 11.94 -1.95
N THR A 23 11.36 10.69 -2.09
CA THR A 23 11.07 9.92 -3.31
C THR A 23 9.59 9.56 -3.38
N LEU A 24 9.07 9.29 -4.58
CA LEU A 24 7.67 8.91 -4.78
C LEU A 24 7.30 7.72 -3.89
N PRO A 25 6.33 7.86 -2.96
CA PRO A 25 5.95 6.79 -2.06
C PRO A 25 5.38 5.57 -2.78
N ILE A 26 5.68 4.38 -2.26
CA ILE A 26 5.18 3.10 -2.81
C ILE A 26 4.38 2.35 -1.75
N ILE A 27 3.16 1.95 -2.08
CA ILE A 27 2.34 1.04 -1.27
C ILE A 27 2.45 -0.37 -1.86
N TYR A 28 2.88 -1.33 -1.06
CA TYR A 28 2.89 -2.74 -1.43
C TYR A 28 1.58 -3.42 -1.00
N ASN A 29 1.01 -4.24 -1.88
CA ASN A 29 -0.21 -4.99 -1.61
C ASN A 29 -0.19 -6.37 -2.26
N ASP A 30 -0.65 -7.40 -1.56
CA ASP A 30 -0.70 -8.77 -2.06
C ASP A 30 -1.99 -9.08 -2.84
N ASN A 31 -3.05 -8.30 -2.62
CA ASN A 31 -4.31 -8.44 -3.34
C ASN A 31 -4.20 -7.81 -4.74
N SER A 32 -4.01 -8.69 -5.73
CA SER A 32 -3.92 -8.32 -7.15
C SER A 32 -5.11 -7.47 -7.62
N SER A 33 -6.33 -7.80 -7.18
CA SER A 33 -7.54 -7.05 -7.54
C SER A 33 -7.50 -5.64 -6.96
N ALA A 34 -7.03 -5.47 -5.73
CA ALA A 34 -6.89 -4.14 -5.13
C ALA A 34 -5.85 -3.28 -5.87
N VAL A 35 -4.74 -3.89 -6.32
CA VAL A 35 -3.71 -3.21 -7.13
C VAL A 35 -4.28 -2.76 -8.48
N ILE A 36 -4.99 -3.65 -9.18
CA ILE A 36 -5.60 -3.35 -10.49
C ILE A 36 -6.64 -2.24 -10.35
N ILE A 37 -7.55 -2.37 -9.38
CA ILE A 37 -8.62 -1.40 -9.13
C ILE A 37 -8.06 0.00 -8.82
N SER A 38 -6.95 0.05 -8.09
CA SER A 38 -6.34 1.32 -7.70
C SER A 38 -5.45 1.92 -8.79
N SER A 39 -5.11 1.17 -9.85
CA SER A 39 -4.20 1.61 -10.92
C SER A 39 -4.88 1.87 -12.27
N GLN A 40 -6.06 1.30 -12.56
CA GLN A 40 -6.65 1.32 -13.91
C GLN A 40 -7.97 2.10 -14.05
N ALA A 41 -7.99 3.05 -15.00
CA ALA A 41 -9.09 3.84 -15.60
C ALA A 41 -10.54 3.28 -15.55
N SER A 42 -10.70 2.00 -15.87
CA SER A 42 -12.02 1.41 -16.13
C SER A 42 -12.14 0.05 -15.48
N LEU A 43 -13.18 -0.13 -14.67
CA LEU A 43 -13.49 -1.41 -14.07
C LEU A 43 -14.91 -1.83 -14.45
N ASN A 44 -15.12 -3.15 -14.44
CA ASN A 44 -16.39 -3.78 -14.77
C ASN A 44 -17.49 -3.28 -13.81
N PRO A 45 -18.72 -2.95 -14.27
CA PRO A 45 -19.85 -2.48 -13.44
C PRO A 45 -20.07 -3.28 -12.15
N ASN A 46 -19.80 -4.58 -12.17
CA ASN A 46 -19.92 -5.48 -11.01
C ASN A 46 -18.95 -5.18 -9.86
N THR A 47 -17.92 -4.35 -10.08
CA THR A 47 -16.89 -3.99 -9.09
C THR A 47 -17.00 -2.57 -8.55
N LYS A 48 -18.05 -1.82 -8.93
CA LYS A 48 -18.27 -0.42 -8.53
C LYS A 48 -18.26 -0.21 -7.01
N HIS A 49 -18.86 -1.13 -6.26
CA HIS A 49 -18.90 -1.05 -4.78
C HIS A 49 -17.51 -1.20 -4.14
N ILE A 50 -16.59 -1.91 -4.79
CA ILE A 50 -15.20 -2.03 -4.38
C ILE A 50 -14.43 -0.80 -4.87
N GLU A 51 -14.69 -0.32 -6.09
CA GLU A 51 -14.05 0.87 -6.66
C GLU A 51 -14.22 2.11 -5.77
N ILE A 52 -15.43 2.37 -5.25
CA ILE A 52 -15.69 3.48 -4.31
C ILE A 52 -14.76 3.39 -3.09
N LYS A 53 -14.48 2.17 -2.60
CA LYS A 53 -13.54 1.96 -1.47
C LYS A 53 -12.10 2.29 -1.84
N TYR A 54 -11.70 2.33 -3.11
CA TYR A 54 -10.32 2.60 -3.54
C TYR A 54 -10.17 3.93 -4.30
N GLN A 55 -11.26 4.67 -4.49
CA GLN A 55 -11.26 5.93 -5.25
C GLN A 55 -10.24 6.96 -4.72
N TYR A 56 -10.06 7.04 -3.40
CA TYR A 56 -9.05 7.92 -2.81
C TYR A 56 -7.63 7.55 -3.26
N VAL A 57 -7.23 6.28 -3.11
CA VAL A 57 -5.89 5.83 -3.51
C VAL A 57 -5.69 5.98 -5.01
N ARG A 58 -6.70 5.62 -5.80
CA ARG A 58 -6.70 5.80 -7.25
C ARG A 58 -6.44 7.25 -7.65
N ASN A 59 -7.12 8.20 -7.03
CA ASN A 59 -6.89 9.62 -7.29
C ASN A 59 -5.46 10.05 -6.97
N LEU A 60 -4.85 9.49 -5.91
CA LEU A 60 -3.45 9.75 -5.58
C LEU A 60 -2.49 9.15 -6.62
N VAL A 61 -2.77 7.95 -7.13
CA VAL A 61 -1.99 7.30 -8.20
C VAL A 61 -2.08 8.13 -9.49
N LEU A 62 -3.28 8.55 -9.90
CA LEU A 62 -3.50 9.36 -11.10
C LEU A 62 -2.78 10.72 -11.01
N LYS A 63 -2.74 11.32 -9.82
CA LYS A 63 -1.98 12.55 -9.55
C LYS A 63 -0.46 12.32 -9.40
N LYS A 64 0.02 11.09 -9.58
CA LYS A 64 1.42 10.68 -9.38
C LYS A 64 1.96 11.07 -7.99
N LEU A 65 1.11 11.00 -6.97
CA LEU A 65 1.47 11.28 -5.58
C LEU A 65 1.91 10.03 -4.80
N LEU A 66 1.58 8.84 -5.32
CA LEU A 66 2.10 7.55 -4.86
C LEU A 66 2.00 6.52 -5.98
N THR A 67 2.70 5.41 -5.82
CA THR A 67 2.59 4.21 -6.67
C THR A 67 2.13 3.01 -5.85
N ILE A 68 1.47 2.05 -6.48
CA ILE A 68 1.09 0.78 -5.86
C ILE A 68 1.82 -0.34 -6.57
N ARG A 69 2.38 -1.28 -5.82
CA ARG A 69 3.03 -2.48 -6.37
C ARG A 69 2.46 -3.74 -5.74
N LYS A 70 2.32 -4.77 -6.57
CA LYS A 70 1.99 -6.11 -6.10
C LYS A 70 3.19 -6.71 -5.36
N VAL A 71 2.94 -7.35 -4.22
CA VAL A 71 3.94 -8.16 -3.49
C VAL A 71 3.41 -9.59 -3.37
N GLY A 72 4.30 -10.58 -3.33
CA GLY A 72 3.88 -11.97 -3.11
C GLY A 72 3.38 -12.20 -1.68
N THR A 73 2.46 -13.14 -1.49
CA THR A 73 1.86 -13.49 -0.19
C THR A 73 2.86 -14.05 0.83
N ASN A 74 4.02 -14.53 0.38
CA ASN A 74 5.12 -14.98 1.25
C ASN A 74 6.13 -13.86 1.57
N SER A 75 5.91 -12.65 1.02
CA SER A 75 6.78 -11.49 1.14
C SER A 75 6.09 -10.28 1.80
N THR A 76 4.87 -10.46 2.32
CA THR A 76 4.11 -9.44 3.06
C THR A 76 4.61 -9.31 4.49
N ILE A 77 5.56 -8.40 4.72
CA ILE A 77 6.00 -8.00 6.07
C ILE A 77 4.82 -7.56 6.95
N ALA A 78 3.81 -6.91 6.34
CA ALA A 78 2.59 -6.48 7.03
C ALA A 78 1.79 -7.65 7.66
N ASP A 79 1.96 -8.88 7.17
CA ASP A 79 1.29 -10.04 7.77
C ASP A 79 1.81 -10.32 9.18
N ALA A 80 3.08 -10.02 9.49
CA ALA A 80 3.60 -10.17 10.85
C ALA A 80 2.90 -9.24 11.85
N LEU A 81 2.37 -8.10 11.39
CA LEU A 81 1.71 -7.11 12.23
C LEU A 81 0.19 -7.29 12.29
N THR A 82 -0.39 -8.08 11.39
CA THR A 82 -1.86 -8.17 11.23
C THR A 82 -2.40 -9.59 11.38
N LYS A 83 -1.55 -10.61 11.27
CA LYS A 83 -1.92 -12.02 11.40
C LYS A 83 -1.13 -12.66 12.54
N LEU A 84 -1.75 -13.64 13.19
CA LEU A 84 -1.03 -14.56 14.07
C LEU A 84 -0.22 -15.52 13.19
N LEU A 85 1.09 -15.32 13.12
CA LEU A 85 2.00 -16.17 12.35
C LEU A 85 2.78 -17.10 13.28
N GLY A 86 3.17 -18.28 12.78
CA GLY A 86 4.08 -19.17 13.50
C GLY A 86 5.46 -18.51 13.70
N ILE A 87 6.13 -18.87 14.81
CA ILE A 87 7.40 -18.28 15.27
C ILE A 87 8.45 -18.21 14.15
N GLN A 88 8.56 -19.27 13.35
CA GLN A 88 9.51 -19.32 12.23
C GLN A 88 9.28 -18.21 11.21
N LYS A 89 8.02 -17.97 10.83
CA LYS A 89 7.66 -16.95 9.83
C LYS A 89 7.83 -15.54 10.39
N VAL A 90 7.63 -15.35 11.69
CA VAL A 90 7.94 -14.08 12.37
C VAL A 90 9.45 -13.83 12.36
N ALA A 91 10.26 -14.83 12.72
CA ALA A 91 11.72 -14.72 12.70
C ALA A 91 12.26 -14.37 11.30
N ASP A 92 11.72 -14.98 10.25
CA ASP A 92 12.10 -14.68 8.86
C ASP A 92 11.73 -13.25 8.46
N ILE A 93 10.62 -12.70 8.98
CA ILE A 93 10.20 -11.32 8.72
C ILE A 93 11.05 -10.32 9.52
N CYS A 94 11.39 -10.59 10.78
CA CYS A 94 12.29 -9.74 11.57
C CYS A 94 13.66 -9.59 10.89
N LYS A 95 14.23 -10.70 10.39
CA LYS A 95 15.46 -10.67 9.59
C LYS A 95 15.37 -9.74 8.38
N LYS A 96 14.23 -9.72 7.68
CA LYS A 96 14.00 -8.83 6.52
C LYS A 96 13.88 -7.36 6.90
N LEU A 97 13.48 -7.07 8.14
CA LEU A 97 13.34 -5.72 8.67
C LEU A 97 14.64 -5.16 9.26
N HIS A 98 15.73 -5.94 9.27
CA HIS A 98 16.96 -5.61 9.99
C HIS A 98 16.71 -5.32 11.49
N LEU A 99 15.73 -6.04 12.06
CA LEU A 99 15.42 -6.04 13.49
C LEU A 99 16.04 -7.25 14.17
#